data_AF-A0A2N7XU72-F1
#
_entry.id   AF-A0A2N7XU72-F1
#
_cell.length_a   1.000
_cell.length_b   1.000
_cell.length_c   1.000
_cell.angle_alpha   90.00
_cell.angle_beta   90.00
_cell.angle_gamma   90.00
#
_symmetry.space_group_name_H-M   'P 1'
#
loop_
_entity.id
_entity.type
_entity.pdbx_description
1 polymer ?
#
loop_
_entity_poly.entity_id
_entity_poly.type
_entity_poly.pdbx_seq_one_letter_code
_entity_poly.pdbx_strand_id
1 'polypeptide(L)'
;LQGANIQLTPSARRYAEADVDTRKALFAQALLAHVPLAQHIKRVLDERAGHAAPARRFRDELEDHMSPDYAEETLRTVTLWGRYGEVFAYDEDDDRFSLDDAV
;
A
#
# COMPACT_ATOMS: atom_id res chain seq x y z
N LEU A 1 14.50 -20.41 27.89
CA LEU A 1 13.48 -19.57 27.22
C LEU A 1 12.50 -20.52 26.53
N GLN A 2 11.31 -20.74 27.11
CA GLN A 2 10.26 -21.50 26.44
C GLN A 2 9.76 -20.65 25.27
N GLY A 3 9.87 -21.19 24.05
CA GLY A 3 9.51 -20.48 22.83
C GLY A 3 8.04 -20.07 22.86
N ALA A 4 7.77 -18.78 22.63
CA ALA A 4 6.43 -18.29 22.46
C ALA A 4 5.77 -19.08 21.32
N ASN A 5 4.65 -19.73 21.61
CA ASN A 5 3.91 -20.48 20.61
C ASN A 5 3.19 -19.48 19.69
N ILE A 6 3.82 -19.12 18.58
CA ILE A 6 3.21 -18.26 17.56
C ILE A 6 2.11 -19.07 16.87
N GLN A 7 0.86 -18.66 17.08
CA GLN A 7 -0.31 -19.28 16.47
C GLN A 7 -0.83 -18.40 15.33
N LEU A 8 -1.06 -18.98 14.16
CA LEU A 8 -1.66 -18.27 13.04
C LEU A 8 -3.12 -17.96 13.36
N THR A 9 -3.51 -16.69 13.17
CA THR A 9 -4.92 -16.31 13.14
C THR A 9 -5.62 -16.99 11.94
N PRO A 10 -6.95 -17.08 11.93
CA PRO A 10 -7.68 -17.60 10.76
C PRO A 10 -7.38 -16.85 9.45
N SER A 11 -7.09 -15.55 9.49
CA SER A 11 -6.64 -14.79 8.31
C SER A 11 -5.23 -15.17 7.89
N ALA A 12 -4.30 -15.28 8.83
CA ALA A 12 -2.92 -15.66 8.55
C ALA A 12 -2.81 -17.10 8.00
N ARG A 13 -3.64 -18.03 8.49
CA ARG A 13 -3.73 -19.40 7.95
C ARG A 13 -4.22 -19.40 6.50
N ARG A 14 -5.32 -18.69 6.21
CA ARG A 14 -5.85 -18.54 4.84
C ARG A 14 -4.81 -17.96 3.89
N TYR A 15 -4.07 -16.93 4.32
CA TYR A 15 -2.98 -16.37 3.54
C TYR A 15 -1.84 -17.38 3.31
N ALA A 16 -1.44 -18.13 4.34
CA ALA A 16 -0.38 -19.12 4.23
C ALA A 16 -0.73 -20.27 3.26
N GLU A 17 -1.99 -20.69 3.22
CA GLU A 17 -2.47 -21.81 2.39
C GLU A 17 -2.89 -21.36 0.97
N ALA A 18 -3.01 -20.06 0.72
CA ALA A 18 -3.44 -19.49 -0.56
C ALA A 18 -2.38 -19.57 -1.67
N ASP A 19 -2.85 -19.60 -2.92
CA ASP A 19 -2.01 -19.34 -4.10
C ASP A 19 -1.56 -17.87 -4.16
N VAL A 20 -0.71 -17.55 -5.15
CA VAL A 20 -0.08 -16.22 -5.26
C VAL A 20 -1.13 -15.12 -5.44
N ASP A 21 -2.10 -15.31 -6.32
CA ASP A 21 -3.10 -14.29 -6.63
C ASP A 21 -4.05 -14.06 -5.44
N THR A 22 -4.46 -15.14 -4.79
CA THR A 22 -5.27 -15.06 -3.56
C THR A 22 -4.50 -14.39 -2.43
N ARG A 23 -3.18 -14.63 -2.30
CA ARG A 23 -2.34 -13.92 -1.32
C ARG A 23 -2.30 -12.43 -1.59
N LYS A 24 -2.06 -12.01 -2.84
CA LYS A 24 -2.08 -10.58 -3.21
C LYS A 24 -3.42 -9.93 -2.86
N ALA A 25 -4.53 -10.58 -3.21
CA ALA A 25 -5.87 -10.07 -2.91
C ALA A 25 -6.13 -9.96 -1.40
N LEU A 26 -5.73 -10.96 -0.61
CA LEU A 26 -5.83 -10.92 0.86
C LEU A 26 -4.94 -9.83 1.46
N PHE A 27 -3.73 -9.64 0.91
CA PHE A 27 -2.82 -8.58 1.32
C PHE A 27 -3.39 -7.20 1.02
N ALA A 28 -3.93 -6.99 -0.19
CA ALA A 28 -4.57 -5.75 -0.61
C ALA A 28 -5.73 -5.36 0.33
N GLN A 29 -6.58 -6.33 0.67
CA GLN A 29 -7.68 -6.13 1.62
C GLN A 29 -7.15 -5.70 3.00
N ALA A 30 -6.13 -6.39 3.52
CA ALA A 30 -5.53 -6.04 4.81
C ALA A 30 -4.84 -4.66 4.76
N LEU A 31 -4.15 -4.35 3.67
CA LEU A 31 -3.47 -3.07 3.43
C LEU A 31 -4.47 -1.92 3.47
N LEU A 32 -5.56 -2.00 2.69
CA LEU A 32 -6.59 -0.97 2.63
C LEU A 32 -7.42 -0.86 3.92
N ALA A 33 -7.55 -1.95 4.69
CA ALA A 33 -8.28 -1.96 5.96
C ALA A 33 -7.46 -1.39 7.13
N HIS A 34 -6.14 -1.48 7.08
CA HIS A 34 -5.28 -1.24 8.25
C HIS A 34 -4.16 -0.22 8.05
N VAL A 35 -3.88 0.21 6.82
CA VAL A 35 -2.86 1.23 6.52
C VAL A 35 -3.54 2.47 5.94
N PRO A 36 -3.80 3.51 6.77
CA PRO A 36 -4.52 4.70 6.36
C PRO A 36 -3.91 5.42 5.15
N LEU A 37 -2.57 5.44 5.04
CA LEU A 37 -1.90 6.07 3.91
C LEU A 37 -2.22 5.36 2.58
N ALA A 38 -2.24 4.03 2.55
CA ALA A 38 -2.60 3.27 1.35
C ALA A 38 -4.06 3.52 0.96
N GLN A 39 -4.96 3.52 1.93
CA GLN A 39 -6.37 3.85 1.72
C GLN A 39 -6.55 5.29 1.20
N HIS A 40 -5.80 6.24 1.76
CA HIS A 40 -5.84 7.63 1.35
C HIS A 40 -5.39 7.79 -0.12
N ILE A 41 -4.25 7.21 -0.50
CA ILE A 41 -3.77 7.22 -1.89
C ILE A 41 -4.84 6.65 -2.82
N LYS A 42 -5.35 5.43 -2.53
CA LYS A 42 -6.38 4.77 -3.35
C LYS A 42 -7.62 5.65 -3.54
N ARG A 43 -8.12 6.24 -2.46
CA ARG A 43 -9.30 7.13 -2.50
C ARG A 43 -9.05 8.36 -3.37
N VAL A 44 -7.90 9.01 -3.25
CA VAL A 44 -7.56 10.18 -4.08
C VAL A 44 -7.51 9.82 -5.55
N LEU A 45 -7.01 8.63 -5.90
CA LEU A 45 -6.99 8.16 -7.28
C LEU A 45 -8.41 7.81 -7.78
N ASP A 46 -9.25 7.17 -6.96
CA ASP A 46 -10.64 6.87 -7.31
C ASP A 46 -11.47 8.14 -7.62
N GLU A 47 -11.24 9.22 -6.87
CA GLU A 47 -11.99 10.48 -6.98
C GLU A 47 -11.58 11.33 -8.20
N ARG A 48 -10.41 11.06 -8.80
CA ARG A 48 -9.87 11.84 -9.92
C ARG A 48 -10.28 11.23 -11.26
N ALA A 49 -10.74 12.07 -12.18
CA ALA A 49 -11.17 11.64 -13.52
C ALA A 49 -10.08 10.90 -14.33
N GLY A 50 -8.80 11.17 -14.08
CA GLY A 50 -7.67 10.48 -14.72
C GLY A 50 -7.02 9.40 -13.86
N HIS A 51 -7.62 9.03 -12.73
CA HIS A 51 -7.12 8.02 -11.80
C HIS A 51 -5.64 8.11 -11.43
N ALA A 52 -5.09 9.33 -11.42
CA ALA A 52 -3.67 9.59 -11.25
C ALA A 52 -3.41 10.81 -10.36
N ALA A 53 -2.30 10.76 -9.60
CA ALA A 53 -1.86 11.86 -8.76
C ALA A 53 -0.33 11.88 -8.60
N PRO A 54 0.30 13.08 -8.61
CA PRO A 54 1.73 13.19 -8.36
C PRO A 54 2.05 12.75 -6.93
N ALA A 55 3.14 12.02 -6.75
CA ALA A 55 3.58 11.49 -5.46
C ALA A 55 3.87 12.59 -4.44
N ARG A 56 4.40 13.73 -4.93
CA ARG A 56 4.62 14.94 -4.13
C ARG A 56 3.39 15.36 -3.31
N ARG A 57 2.18 15.18 -3.83
CA ARG A 57 0.95 15.49 -3.07
C ARG A 57 0.95 14.77 -1.71
N PHE A 58 1.28 13.49 -1.69
CA PHE A 58 1.27 12.67 -0.49
C PHE A 58 2.52 12.89 0.37
N ARG A 59 3.67 13.18 -0.25
CA ARG A 59 4.88 13.57 0.51
C ARG A 59 4.67 14.86 1.27
N ASP A 60 4.15 15.90 0.62
CA ASP A 60 3.85 17.18 1.25
C ASP A 60 2.87 16.99 2.44
N GLU A 61 1.83 16.17 2.29
CA GLU A 61 0.89 15.83 3.37
C GLU A 61 1.55 15.04 4.54
N LEU A 62 2.56 14.20 4.27
CA LEU A 62 3.31 13.51 5.32
C LEU A 62 4.29 14.44 6.04
N GLU A 63 4.97 15.31 5.29
CA GLU A 63 5.94 16.28 5.80
C GLU A 63 5.33 17.29 6.80
N ASP A 64 4.02 17.51 6.75
CA ASP A 64 3.28 18.27 7.77
C ASP A 64 3.36 17.63 9.19
N HIS A 65 3.74 16.34 9.27
CA HIS A 65 3.75 15.55 10.51
C HIS A 65 5.08 14.86 10.80
N MET A 66 6.01 14.79 9.84
CA MET A 66 7.31 14.12 10.00
C MET A 66 8.41 14.77 9.17
N SER A 67 9.67 14.36 9.36
CA SER A 67 10.77 14.88 8.55
C SER A 67 10.66 14.44 7.08
N PRO A 68 11.23 15.20 6.13
CA PRO A 68 11.25 14.82 4.71
C PRO A 68 11.82 13.42 4.46
N ASP A 69 12.93 13.07 5.11
CA ASP A 69 13.53 11.73 4.97
C ASP A 69 12.58 10.62 5.42
N TYR A 70 11.80 10.86 6.49
CA TYR A 70 10.86 9.87 7.00
C TYR A 70 9.58 9.81 6.15
N ALA A 71 9.15 10.93 5.59
CA ALA A 71 8.04 10.99 4.63
C ALA A 71 8.37 10.20 3.36
N GLU A 72 9.58 10.38 2.83
CA GLU A 72 10.08 9.63 1.66
C GLU A 72 10.14 8.13 1.94
N GLU A 73 10.74 7.71 3.06
CA GLU A 73 10.80 6.30 3.44
C GLU A 73 9.40 5.68 3.65
N THR A 74 8.51 6.44 4.28
CA THR A 74 7.12 6.02 4.52
C THR A 74 6.37 5.85 3.21
N LEU A 75 6.47 6.83 2.31
CA LEU A 75 5.81 6.77 1.02
C LEU A 75 6.38 5.62 0.16
N ARG A 76 7.70 5.46 0.13
CA ARG A 76 8.35 4.34 -0.56
C ARG A 76 7.87 2.99 -0.03
N THR A 77 7.73 2.85 1.28
CA THR A 77 7.27 1.61 1.92
C THR A 77 5.84 1.28 1.53
N VAL A 78 4.93 2.26 1.60
CA VAL A 78 3.54 2.03 1.20
C VAL A 78 3.43 1.76 -0.31
N THR A 79 4.29 2.38 -1.13
CA THR A 79 4.36 2.10 -2.58
C THR A 79 4.71 0.64 -2.85
N LEU A 80 5.71 0.08 -2.15
CA LEU A 80 6.08 -1.32 -2.31
C LEU A 80 4.94 -2.27 -1.92
N TRP A 81 4.26 -1.98 -0.82
CA TRP A 81 3.10 -2.77 -0.38
C TRP A 81 1.91 -2.65 -1.33
N GLY A 82 1.64 -1.44 -1.83
CA GLY A 82 0.59 -1.17 -2.82
C GLY A 82 0.83 -1.92 -4.12
N ARG A 83 2.07 -1.92 -4.62
CA ARG A 83 2.47 -2.68 -5.81
C ARG A 83 2.35 -4.20 -5.63
N TYR A 84 2.72 -4.73 -4.46
CA TYR A 84 2.55 -6.16 -4.17
C TYR A 84 1.08 -6.58 -4.15
N GLY A 85 0.22 -5.76 -3.52
CA GLY A 85 -1.22 -6.00 -3.47
C GLY A 85 -1.99 -5.52 -4.71
N GLU A 86 -1.30 -5.02 -5.75
CA GLU A 86 -1.93 -4.49 -6.97
C GLU A 86 -3.01 -3.43 -6.68
N VAL A 87 -2.81 -2.61 -5.62
CA VAL A 87 -3.79 -1.58 -5.20
C VAL A 87 -3.69 -0.32 -6.05
N PHE A 88 -2.48 0.04 -6.47
CA PHE A 88 -2.16 1.15 -7.36
C PHE A 88 -0.77 0.90 -7.97
N ALA A 89 -0.51 1.52 -9.12
CA ALA A 89 0.79 1.58 -9.74
C ALA A 89 1.56 2.84 -9.30
N TYR A 90 2.87 2.81 -9.52
CA TYR A 90 3.76 3.94 -9.29
C TYR A 90 4.79 4.01 -10.40
N ASP A 91 4.83 5.15 -11.09
CA ASP A 91 5.81 5.48 -12.11
C ASP A 91 6.96 6.27 -11.45
N GLU A 92 8.17 5.72 -11.52
CA GLU A 92 9.38 6.32 -10.94
C GLU A 92 9.90 7.50 -11.77
N ASP A 93 9.69 7.47 -13.10
CA ASP A 93 10.15 8.52 -14.01
C ASP A 93 9.24 9.75 -13.93
N ASP A 94 7.92 9.53 -13.88
CA ASP A 94 6.90 10.58 -13.78
C ASP A 94 6.58 10.98 -12.33
N ASP A 95 7.12 10.27 -11.32
CA ASP A 95 6.85 10.46 -9.90
C ASP A 95 5.33 10.51 -9.60
N ARG A 96 4.61 9.52 -10.10
CA ARG A 96 3.13 9.54 -10.17
C ARG A 96 2.52 8.20 -9.79
N PHE A 97 1.45 8.26 -9.00
CA PHE A 97 0.57 7.12 -8.74
C PHE A 97 -0.57 7.06 -9.78
N SER A 98 -1.00 5.85 -10.14
CA SER A 98 -2.15 5.60 -11.01
C SER A 98 -2.93 4.34 -10.61
N LEU A 99 -4.19 4.24 -11.04
CA LEU A 99 -4.93 2.96 -11.07
C LEU A 99 -4.82 2.26 -12.42
N ASP A 100 -4.49 3.00 -13.48
CA ASP A 100 -4.09 2.38 -14.75
C ASP A 100 -2.81 1.56 -14.50
N ASP A 101 -2.80 0.33 -15.01
CA ASP A 101 -1.83 -0.76 -14.74
C ASP A 101 -1.95 -1.48 -13.38
N ALA A 102 -2.92 -1.14 -12.52
CA ALA A 102 -3.31 -2.00 -11.40
C ALA A 102 -4.33 -3.05 -11.90
N VAL A 103 -4.02 -4.35 -11.74
CA VAL A 103 -4.82 -5.46 -12.28
C VAL A 103 -6.17 -5.59 -11.57
#